data_AF-A0A2I0VTU3-F1
#
_entry.id   AF-A0A2I0VTU3-F1
#
_cell.length_a   1.000
_cell.length_b   1.000
_cell.length_c   1.000
_cell.angle_alpha   90.00
_cell.angle_beta   90.00
_cell.angle_gamma   90.00
#
_symmetry.space_group_name_H-M   'P 1'
#
loop_
_entity.id
_entity.type
_entity.pdbx_description
1 polymer ?
#
loop_
_entity_poly.entity_id
_entity_poly.type
_entity_poly.pdbx_seq_one_letter_code
_entity_poly.pdbx_strand_id
1 'polypeptide(L)'
;MGTEANWERLVRAALRRERLGAGAHGQPVSGIAGNVPSSLANNLHIDEILRAADEILEEDANVSRILCEHAYSLAQNLDPNSEGRGVLQFKTGLMSVIKQKLAKREGGAIDRSQDIARLQEFYKRYREKNKVDELCEDEMKLRESGVFSGNLGELERKTLKRKKVFATLKVLGTVVEDLTREISPDQAERLISEEMKRVMQADAAMSEDVVPYNIIPLDAPSLTNVITSFPEVKAAVSSLKYYRGLPKLPDDFFIPAARKPDMLDLLQYVFGFQKDNVSNQREHIILLLANAQSRLGSISGNDPKLDEGAVHIVFSKCLDNYIKWCGYLPLRPVWNNLESGGKEKKLLYICLYFLIWGEASNIRFLPECLCYIFHHMARELEEILRGQIAEPANSCKSESGVSFLDQVISPLYDVIAAEAANNDNGQAAHSAWRNYDDFNEYFWSLQCFQLGWPWRLGSPFFLKPVRRAKVCTCW
;
A
#
# COMPACT_ATOMS: atom_id res chain seq x y z
N MET A 1 -7.56 -44.40 31.73
CA MET A 1 -6.96 -43.43 30.79
C MET A 1 -8.09 -42.75 30.05
N GLY A 2 -8.36 -41.49 30.41
CA GLY A 2 -9.63 -40.80 30.16
C GLY A 2 -9.83 -40.35 28.71
N THR A 3 -11.10 -40.29 28.32
CA THR A 3 -11.63 -39.74 27.06
C THR A 3 -11.07 -38.37 26.67
N GLU A 4 -10.64 -37.58 27.64
CA GLU A 4 -9.98 -36.27 27.49
C GLU A 4 -8.63 -36.35 26.76
N ALA A 5 -7.81 -37.36 27.06
CA ALA A 5 -6.52 -37.57 26.40
C ALA A 5 -6.67 -38.00 24.93
N ASN A 6 -7.78 -38.70 24.62
CA ASN A 6 -8.12 -39.09 23.24
C ASN A 6 -8.65 -37.90 22.43
N TRP A 7 -9.40 -37.00 23.07
CA TRP A 7 -9.90 -35.77 22.45
C TRP A 7 -8.75 -34.80 22.13
N GLU A 8 -7.82 -34.59 23.07
CA GLU A 8 -6.61 -33.78 22.82
C GLU A 8 -5.74 -34.35 21.68
N ARG A 9 -5.63 -35.68 21.57
CA ARG A 9 -4.90 -36.32 20.48
C ARG A 9 -5.54 -36.06 19.12
N LEU A 10 -6.88 -36.12 19.06
CA LEU A 10 -7.66 -35.89 17.83
C LEU A 10 -7.62 -34.42 17.40
N VAL A 11 -7.71 -33.48 18.35
CA VAL A 11 -7.58 -32.04 18.09
C VAL A 11 -6.16 -31.68 17.62
N ARG A 12 -5.11 -32.22 18.26
CA ARG A 12 -3.71 -32.05 17.81
C ARG A 12 -3.42 -32.72 16.46
N ALA A 13 -4.21 -33.71 16.05
CA ALA A 13 -4.11 -34.35 14.74
C ALA A 13 -4.85 -33.54 13.66
N ALA A 14 -6.00 -32.95 13.98
CA ALA A 14 -6.74 -32.04 13.11
C ALA A 14 -5.91 -30.77 12.79
N LEU A 15 -5.31 -30.15 13.81
CA LEU A 15 -4.41 -29.00 13.69
C LEU A 15 -3.10 -29.31 12.94
N ARG A 16 -2.73 -30.59 12.79
CA ARG A 16 -1.60 -31.01 11.95
C ARG A 16 -1.99 -31.25 10.49
N ARG A 17 -3.26 -31.58 10.21
CA ARG A 17 -3.73 -31.90 8.86
C ARG A 17 -4.00 -30.67 8.01
N GLU A 18 -4.30 -29.52 8.64
CA GLU A 18 -4.41 -28.21 7.96
C GLU A 18 -3.05 -27.55 7.65
N ARG A 19 -1.92 -28.13 8.09
CA ARG A 19 -0.55 -27.62 7.79
C ARG A 19 -0.08 -27.79 6.34
N LEU A 20 -0.92 -28.30 5.44
CA LEU A 20 -0.56 -28.62 4.05
C LEU A 20 -1.31 -27.79 3.00
N GLY A 21 -1.88 -26.64 3.39
CA GLY A 21 -2.36 -25.61 2.47
C GLY A 21 -1.27 -24.57 2.22
N ALA A 22 -0.67 -24.58 1.02
CA ALA A 22 0.33 -23.62 0.60
C ALA A 22 -0.22 -22.18 0.55
N GLY A 23 0.51 -21.24 1.16
CA GLY A 23 0.28 -19.81 1.07
C GLY A 23 1.59 -19.06 1.25
N ALA A 24 1.90 -18.17 0.31
CA ALA A 24 3.19 -17.53 0.11
C ALA A 24 3.56 -16.57 1.25
N HIS A 25 4.57 -16.93 2.04
CA HIS A 25 5.72 -16.12 2.46
C HIS A 25 6.57 -17.00 3.40
N GLY A 26 7.89 -16.98 3.21
CA GLY A 26 8.82 -17.93 3.80
C GLY A 26 8.97 -17.81 5.33
N GLN A 27 8.08 -18.44 6.06
CA GLN A 27 8.30 -19.21 7.29
C GLN A 27 6.95 -19.85 7.69
N PRO A 28 6.89 -21.13 8.07
CA PRO A 28 5.64 -21.73 8.51
C PRO A 28 5.16 -21.01 9.78
N VAL A 29 3.98 -20.37 9.70
CA VAL A 29 3.32 -19.77 10.87
C VAL A 29 3.08 -20.89 11.87
N SER A 30 3.83 -20.87 12.97
CA SER A 30 3.77 -21.87 14.03
C SER A 30 3.15 -21.21 15.26
N GLY A 31 2.18 -21.88 15.89
CA GLY A 31 1.59 -21.41 17.15
C GLY A 31 0.14 -20.96 17.00
N ILE A 32 -0.27 -20.00 17.83
CA ILE A 32 -1.66 -19.54 17.95
C ILE A 32 -2.00 -18.58 16.82
N ALA A 33 -1.02 -17.80 16.34
CA ALA A 33 -1.16 -16.90 15.20
C ALA A 33 -1.61 -17.62 13.92
N GLY A 34 -1.10 -18.83 13.67
CA GLY A 34 -1.47 -19.63 12.48
C GLY A 34 -2.92 -20.13 12.44
N ASN A 35 -3.69 -19.91 13.51
CA ASN A 35 -5.09 -20.32 13.63
C ASN A 35 -6.06 -19.13 13.53
N VAL A 36 -5.58 -17.92 13.20
CA VAL A 36 -6.45 -16.74 13.02
C VAL A 36 -7.32 -16.95 11.77
N PRO A 37 -8.67 -16.95 11.90
CA PRO A 37 -9.56 -17.10 10.77
C PRO A 37 -9.42 -15.95 9.76
N SER A 38 -9.53 -16.27 8.47
CA SER A 38 -9.45 -15.27 7.39
C SER A 38 -10.53 -14.18 7.48
N SER A 39 -11.68 -14.48 8.09
CA SER A 39 -12.74 -13.50 8.38
C SER A 39 -12.33 -12.44 9.40
N LEU A 40 -11.31 -12.71 10.23
CA LEU A 40 -10.71 -11.74 11.16
C LEU A 40 -9.39 -11.16 10.63
N ALA A 41 -8.73 -11.86 9.70
CA ALA A 41 -7.41 -11.49 9.17
C ALA A 41 -7.38 -10.18 8.37
N ASN A 42 -8.51 -9.72 7.82
CA ASN A 42 -8.58 -8.45 7.09
C ASN A 42 -8.50 -7.21 8.01
N ASN A 43 -8.54 -7.36 9.34
CA ASN A 43 -8.28 -6.29 10.31
C ASN A 43 -6.89 -6.49 10.94
N LEU A 44 -5.92 -5.85 10.31
CA LEU A 44 -4.45 -6.00 10.31
C LEU A 44 -3.65 -6.17 11.63
N HIS A 45 -4.22 -6.44 12.80
CA HIS A 45 -3.43 -6.44 14.05
C HIS A 45 -3.48 -7.73 14.88
N ILE A 46 -4.50 -8.60 14.71
CA ILE A 46 -4.65 -9.79 15.59
C ILE A 46 -3.52 -10.80 15.36
N ASP A 47 -3.16 -11.08 14.10
CA ASP A 47 -2.08 -12.01 13.77
C ASP A 47 -0.72 -11.51 14.28
N GLU A 48 -0.43 -10.23 14.08
CA GLU A 48 0.81 -9.59 14.54
C GLU A 48 0.95 -9.64 16.07
N ILE A 49 -0.14 -9.34 16.80
CA ILE A 49 -0.19 -9.41 18.26
C ILE A 49 0.07 -10.83 18.76
N LEU A 50 -0.58 -11.83 18.16
CA LEU A 50 -0.42 -13.22 18.58
C LEU A 50 0.96 -13.79 18.23
N ARG A 51 1.54 -13.38 17.10
CA ARG A 51 2.92 -13.73 16.74
C ARG A 51 3.90 -13.17 17.76
N ALA A 52 3.77 -11.88 18.14
CA ALA A 52 4.58 -11.28 19.19
C ALA A 52 4.36 -11.98 20.54
N ALA A 53 3.13 -12.38 20.86
CA ALA A 53 2.81 -13.11 22.08
C ALA A 53 3.51 -14.48 22.14
N ASP A 54 3.55 -15.23 21.05
CA ASP A 54 4.22 -16.53 20.97
C ASP A 54 5.75 -16.36 21.10
N GLU A 55 6.33 -15.31 20.52
CA GLU A 55 7.77 -15.03 20.62
C GLU A 55 8.21 -14.59 22.03
N ILE A 56 7.38 -13.80 22.71
CA ILE A 56 7.65 -13.29 24.05
C ILE A 56 7.36 -14.36 25.11
N LEU A 57 6.61 -15.43 24.79
CA LEU A 57 6.16 -16.42 25.76
C LEU A 57 7.27 -17.01 26.64
N GLU A 58 8.41 -17.35 26.04
CA GLU A 58 9.57 -17.90 26.74
C GLU A 58 10.32 -16.85 27.56
N GLU A 59 10.16 -15.56 27.24
CA GLU A 59 10.82 -14.46 27.94
C GLU A 59 9.98 -13.90 29.10
N ASP A 60 8.68 -13.68 28.87
CA ASP A 60 7.74 -13.19 29.87
C ASP A 60 6.31 -13.70 29.58
N ALA A 61 5.92 -14.73 30.32
CA ALA A 61 4.60 -15.34 30.20
C ALA A 61 3.44 -14.38 30.54
N ASN A 62 3.68 -13.37 31.38
CA ASN A 62 2.65 -12.39 31.74
C ASN A 62 2.43 -11.39 30.61
N VAL A 63 3.49 -10.90 29.97
CA VAL A 63 3.37 -10.04 28.79
C VAL A 63 2.71 -10.78 27.64
N SER A 64 3.13 -12.02 27.39
CA SER A 64 2.50 -12.90 26.41
C SER A 64 1.01 -13.13 26.69
N ARG A 65 0.61 -13.26 27.97
CA ARG A 65 -0.81 -13.31 28.36
C ARG A 65 -1.54 -12.01 28.01
N ILE A 66 -0.98 -10.85 28.37
CA ILE A 66 -1.62 -9.54 28.12
C ILE A 66 -1.87 -9.35 26.62
N LEU A 67 -0.91 -9.69 25.77
CA LEU A 67 -1.06 -9.65 24.31
C LEU A 67 -2.18 -10.60 23.82
N CYS A 68 -2.24 -11.83 24.33
CA CYS A 68 -3.33 -12.76 24.01
C CYS A 68 -4.71 -12.23 24.45
N GLU A 69 -4.81 -11.58 25.61
CA GLU A 69 -6.05 -10.97 26.09
C GLU A 69 -6.49 -9.78 25.23
N HIS A 70 -5.54 -8.95 24.77
CA HIS A 70 -5.82 -7.86 23.84
C HIS A 70 -6.33 -8.41 22.50
N ALA A 71 -5.63 -9.40 21.92
CA ALA A 71 -6.05 -10.06 20.69
C ALA A 71 -7.45 -10.70 20.81
N TYR A 72 -7.77 -11.30 21.96
CA TYR A 72 -9.10 -11.83 22.23
C TYR A 72 -10.16 -10.73 22.26
N SER A 73 -9.87 -9.60 22.92
CA SER A 73 -10.78 -8.46 23.02
C SER A 73 -11.06 -7.85 21.64
N LEU A 74 -10.03 -7.70 20.80
CA LEU A 74 -10.19 -7.28 19.41
C LEU A 74 -11.07 -8.25 18.60
N ALA A 75 -10.81 -9.55 18.70
CA ALA A 75 -11.64 -10.56 18.04
C ALA A 75 -13.10 -10.54 18.56
N GLN A 76 -13.30 -10.25 19.84
CA GLN A 76 -14.62 -10.15 20.45
C GLN A 76 -15.40 -8.93 19.95
N ASN A 77 -14.74 -7.79 19.79
CA ASN A 77 -15.36 -6.57 19.28
C ASN A 77 -15.69 -6.66 17.79
N LEU A 78 -14.86 -7.35 17.01
CA LEU A 78 -15.05 -7.51 15.56
C LEU A 78 -16.22 -8.45 15.20
N ASP A 79 -16.40 -9.54 15.95
CA ASP A 79 -17.47 -10.51 15.69
C ASP A 79 -18.07 -11.02 17.01
N PRO A 80 -18.88 -10.22 17.71
CA PRO A 80 -19.40 -10.56 19.03
C PRO A 80 -20.15 -11.90 19.09
N ASN A 81 -20.87 -12.22 18.01
CA ASN A 81 -21.70 -13.43 17.87
C ASN A 81 -20.92 -14.64 17.34
N SER A 82 -19.67 -14.47 16.91
CA SER A 82 -18.83 -15.51 16.31
C SER A 82 -19.46 -16.16 15.06
N GLU A 83 -20.06 -15.34 14.21
CA GLU A 83 -20.73 -15.75 12.97
C GLU A 83 -19.74 -16.11 11.85
N GLY A 84 -18.52 -15.56 11.92
CA GLY A 84 -17.44 -15.85 10.99
C GLY A 84 -16.97 -17.31 11.07
N ARG A 85 -16.67 -17.90 9.91
CA ARG A 85 -16.18 -19.28 9.82
C ARG A 85 -14.90 -19.45 10.66
N GLY A 86 -14.96 -20.32 11.66
CA GLY A 86 -13.81 -20.64 12.53
C GLY A 86 -13.59 -19.67 13.71
N VAL A 87 -14.34 -18.56 13.81
CA VAL A 87 -14.17 -17.55 14.86
C VAL A 87 -14.44 -18.10 16.25
N LEU A 88 -15.53 -18.87 16.41
CA LEU A 88 -15.87 -19.47 17.71
C LEU A 88 -14.77 -20.42 18.21
N GLN A 89 -14.24 -21.26 17.32
CA GLN A 89 -13.16 -22.20 17.63
C GLN A 89 -11.88 -21.46 18.03
N PHE A 90 -11.53 -20.43 17.26
CA PHE A 90 -10.39 -19.56 17.54
C PHE A 90 -10.50 -18.88 18.92
N LYS A 91 -11.63 -18.20 19.19
CA LYS A 91 -11.88 -17.53 20.48
C LYS A 91 -11.83 -18.50 21.66
N THR A 92 -12.43 -19.67 21.50
CA THR A 92 -12.43 -20.71 22.54
C THR A 92 -11.02 -21.23 22.80
N GLY A 93 -10.25 -21.48 21.74
CA GLY A 93 -8.85 -21.90 21.83
C GLY A 93 -7.97 -20.84 22.49
N LEU A 94 -8.08 -19.58 22.07
CA LEU A 94 -7.33 -18.47 22.65
C LEU A 94 -7.67 -18.27 24.13
N MET A 95 -8.95 -18.34 24.50
CA MET A 95 -9.40 -18.29 25.88
C MET A 95 -8.84 -19.44 26.73
N SER A 96 -8.73 -20.65 26.16
CA SER A 96 -8.08 -21.78 26.84
C SER A 96 -6.60 -21.49 27.11
N VAL A 97 -5.88 -20.90 26.15
CA VAL A 97 -4.48 -20.51 26.34
C VAL A 97 -4.36 -19.45 27.44
N ILE A 98 -5.22 -18.42 27.42
CA ILE A 98 -5.24 -17.38 28.45
C ILE A 98 -5.47 -18.00 29.84
N LYS A 99 -6.44 -18.92 29.96
CA LYS A 99 -6.71 -19.65 31.21
C LYS A 99 -5.53 -20.50 31.68
N GLN A 100 -4.85 -21.21 30.78
CA GLN A 100 -3.64 -21.96 31.12
C GLN A 100 -2.51 -21.05 31.62
N LYS A 101 -2.34 -19.87 31.01
CA LYS A 101 -1.37 -18.87 31.44
C LYS A 101 -1.74 -18.26 32.81
N LEU A 102 -3.03 -18.04 33.07
CA LEU A 102 -3.54 -17.57 34.37
C LEU A 102 -3.44 -18.64 35.48
N ALA A 103 -3.61 -19.92 35.17
CA ALA A 103 -3.53 -21.01 36.15
C ALA A 103 -2.10 -21.20 36.72
N LYS A 104 -1.07 -20.67 36.04
CA LYS A 104 0.31 -20.62 36.55
C LYS A 104 0.57 -19.44 37.50
N ARG A 105 -0.43 -18.58 37.77
CA ARG A 105 -0.35 -17.41 38.64
C ARG A 105 -1.05 -17.70 39.98
N GLU A 106 -0.40 -17.36 41.08
CA GLU A 106 -1.06 -17.28 42.38
C GLU A 106 -2.09 -16.13 42.37
N GLY A 107 -3.32 -16.44 42.76
CA GLY A 107 -4.54 -15.69 42.42
C GLY A 107 -4.52 -14.19 42.74
N GLY A 108 -4.93 -13.39 41.76
CA GLY A 108 -5.32 -11.99 41.91
C GLY A 108 -6.12 -11.53 40.69
N ALA A 109 -7.03 -10.57 40.89
CA ALA A 109 -7.81 -9.96 39.80
C ALA A 109 -6.89 -9.32 38.73
N ILE A 110 -7.41 -9.15 37.51
CA ILE A 110 -6.70 -8.48 36.42
C ILE A 110 -6.78 -6.97 36.68
N ASP A 111 -5.65 -6.36 37.04
CA ASP A 111 -5.52 -4.90 37.15
C ASP A 111 -4.85 -4.37 35.88
N ARG A 112 -5.63 -3.66 35.05
CA ARG A 112 -5.15 -3.07 33.79
C ARG A 112 -4.02 -2.06 34.02
N SER A 113 -4.00 -1.35 35.14
CA SER A 113 -2.92 -0.41 35.48
C SER A 113 -1.61 -1.16 35.70
N GLN A 114 -1.68 -2.32 36.35
CA GLN A 114 -0.51 -3.18 36.57
C GLN A 114 -0.02 -3.82 35.26
N ASP A 115 -0.94 -4.16 34.36
CA ASP A 115 -0.61 -4.72 33.05
C ASP A 115 0.07 -3.69 32.13
N ILE A 116 -0.39 -2.43 32.14
CA ILE A 116 0.29 -1.32 31.43
C ILE A 116 1.70 -1.11 31.98
N ALA A 117 1.85 -1.03 33.31
CA ALA A 117 3.16 -0.84 33.94
C ALA A 117 4.13 -1.99 33.59
N ARG A 118 3.64 -3.23 33.56
CA ARG A 118 4.42 -4.41 33.13
C ARG A 118 4.81 -4.33 31.66
N LEU A 119 3.89 -3.97 30.77
CA LEU A 119 4.18 -3.83 29.34
C LEU A 119 5.24 -2.75 29.10
N GLN A 120 5.16 -1.62 29.80
CA GLN A 120 6.15 -0.55 29.69
C GLN A 120 7.53 -0.97 30.19
N GLU A 121 7.60 -1.63 31.34
CA GLU A 121 8.86 -2.14 31.89
C GLU A 121 9.46 -3.19 30.96
N PHE A 122 8.64 -4.09 30.43
CA PHE A 122 9.07 -5.06 29.44
C PHE A 122 9.54 -4.39 28.15
N TYR A 123 8.85 -3.37 27.68
CA TYR A 123 9.22 -2.61 26.50
C TYR A 123 10.63 -2.01 26.64
N LYS A 124 10.92 -1.34 27.76
CA LYS A 124 12.26 -0.78 28.05
C LYS A 124 13.32 -1.87 28.08
N ARG A 125 13.09 -2.93 28.85
CA ARG A 125 14.00 -4.07 28.93
C ARG A 125 14.23 -4.75 27.58
N TYR A 126 13.20 -4.87 26.75
CA TYR A 126 13.28 -5.46 25.42
C TYR A 126 14.12 -4.58 24.49
N ARG A 127 13.98 -3.25 24.60
CA ARG A 127 14.80 -2.25 23.90
C ARG A 127 16.28 -2.38 24.24
N GLU A 128 16.60 -2.42 25.54
CA GLU A 128 17.96 -2.57 26.04
C GLU A 128 18.59 -3.90 25.64
N LYS A 129 17.87 -5.02 25.85
CA LYS A 129 18.33 -6.37 25.51
C LYS A 129 18.65 -6.52 24.03
N ASN A 130 17.85 -5.92 23.17
CA ASN A 130 18.04 -5.98 21.71
C ASN A 130 18.98 -4.89 21.18
N LYS A 131 19.49 -4.01 22.05
CA LYS A 131 20.38 -2.89 21.68
C LYS A 131 19.78 -2.03 20.57
N VAL A 132 18.52 -1.64 20.73
CA VAL A 132 17.76 -0.91 19.70
C VAL A 132 18.44 0.40 19.31
N ASP A 133 19.03 1.11 20.27
CA ASP A 133 19.77 2.35 19.97
C ASP A 133 20.99 2.09 19.08
N GLU A 134 21.74 1.00 19.34
CA GLU A 134 22.84 0.58 18.45
C GLU A 134 22.30 0.17 17.07
N LEU A 135 21.16 -0.51 17.00
CA LEU A 135 20.52 -0.87 15.72
C LEU A 135 20.12 0.38 14.92
N CYS A 136 19.61 1.41 15.59
CA CYS A 136 19.31 2.71 15.00
C CYS A 136 20.58 3.44 14.54
N GLU A 137 21.63 3.48 15.37
CA GLU A 137 22.90 4.10 15.03
C GLU A 137 23.62 3.40 13.88
N ASP A 138 23.65 2.07 13.88
CA ASP A 138 24.26 1.27 12.81
C ASP A 138 23.54 1.53 11.49
N GLU A 139 22.22 1.70 11.53
CA GLU A 139 21.43 2.14 10.38
C GLU A 139 21.80 3.56 9.93
N MET A 140 21.99 4.50 10.87
CA MET A 140 22.48 5.84 10.55
C MET A 140 23.93 5.85 10.01
N LYS A 141 24.80 4.95 10.45
CA LYS A 141 26.18 4.84 9.95
C LYS A 141 26.23 4.16 8.58
N LEU A 142 25.37 3.16 8.34
CA LEU A 142 25.17 2.58 7.02
C LEU A 142 24.62 3.63 6.04
N ARG A 143 23.74 4.52 6.51
CA ARG A 143 23.24 5.69 5.77
C ARG A 143 24.34 6.65 5.34
N GLU A 144 25.30 6.93 6.21
CA GLU A 144 26.35 7.94 5.95
C GLU A 144 27.52 7.39 5.13
N SER A 145 27.89 6.13 5.32
CA SER A 145 29.09 5.56 4.72
C SER A 145 28.95 5.27 3.22
N GLY A 146 27.75 4.94 2.72
CA GLY A 146 27.50 4.67 1.29
C GLY A 146 28.33 3.54 0.66
N VAL A 147 29.14 2.83 1.46
CA VAL A 147 30.08 1.79 1.06
C VAL A 147 29.69 0.52 1.79
N PHE A 148 29.32 -0.50 1.03
CA PHE A 148 28.91 -1.78 1.57
C PHE A 148 30.14 -2.64 1.89
N SER A 149 30.30 -3.03 3.15
CA SER A 149 31.24 -4.09 3.55
C SER A 149 30.77 -5.42 2.97
N GLY A 150 31.65 -6.13 2.25
CA GLY A 150 31.33 -7.24 1.33
C GLY A 150 30.74 -8.53 1.90
N ASN A 151 30.03 -8.51 3.03
CA ASN A 151 29.40 -9.69 3.64
C ASN A 151 27.86 -9.60 3.64
N LEU A 152 27.27 -9.84 2.47
CA LEU A 152 25.81 -9.76 2.24
C LEU A 152 24.99 -10.64 3.21
N GLY A 153 25.49 -11.85 3.53
CA GLY A 153 24.79 -12.77 4.43
C GLY A 153 24.75 -12.31 5.89
N GLU A 154 25.73 -11.52 6.33
CA GLU A 154 25.70 -10.90 7.66
C GLU A 154 24.69 -9.75 7.71
N LEU A 155 24.60 -8.95 6.65
CA LEU A 155 23.61 -7.88 6.56
C LEU A 155 22.19 -8.41 6.53
N GLU A 156 21.92 -9.49 5.79
CA GLU A 156 20.59 -10.10 5.71
C GLU A 156 20.14 -10.56 7.11
N ARG A 157 21.03 -11.21 7.87
CA ARG A 157 20.75 -11.61 9.26
C ARG A 157 20.49 -10.42 10.18
N LYS A 158 21.30 -9.36 10.08
CA LYS A 158 21.10 -8.13 10.86
C LYS A 158 19.76 -7.47 10.51
N THR A 159 19.41 -7.42 9.22
CA THR A 159 18.16 -6.85 8.73
C THR A 159 16.94 -7.64 9.22
N LEU A 160 16.97 -8.97 9.14
CA LEU A 160 15.90 -9.84 9.64
C LEU A 160 15.73 -9.68 11.16
N LYS A 161 16.83 -9.67 11.91
CA LYS A 161 16.80 -9.42 13.36
C LYS A 161 16.16 -8.06 13.67
N ARG A 162 16.58 -7.01 12.98
CA ARG A 162 16.05 -5.65 13.12
C ARG A 162 14.54 -5.59 12.85
N LYS A 163 14.11 -6.14 11.71
CA LYS A 163 12.68 -6.21 11.34
C LYS A 163 11.85 -6.88 12.42
N LYS A 164 12.33 -8.01 12.94
CA LYS A 164 11.68 -8.74 14.03
C LYS A 164 11.55 -7.88 15.30
N VAL A 165 12.64 -7.24 15.72
CA VAL A 165 12.67 -6.42 16.94
C VAL A 165 11.70 -5.23 16.85
N PHE A 166 11.74 -4.47 15.75
CA PHE A 166 10.86 -3.30 15.59
C PHE A 166 9.39 -3.69 15.39
N ALA A 167 9.09 -4.81 14.73
CA ALA A 167 7.72 -5.30 14.64
C ALA A 167 7.15 -5.64 16.03
N THR A 168 7.94 -6.30 16.89
CA THR A 168 7.54 -6.59 18.27
C THR A 168 7.38 -5.33 19.12
N LEU A 169 8.29 -4.35 18.97
CA LEU A 169 8.18 -3.05 19.65
C LEU A 169 6.94 -2.28 19.19
N LYS A 170 6.60 -2.28 17.90
CA LYS A 170 5.38 -1.68 17.37
C LYS A 170 4.15 -2.29 18.02
N VAL A 171 4.06 -3.63 18.07
CA VAL A 171 2.96 -4.34 18.72
C VAL A 171 2.83 -3.96 20.20
N LEU A 172 3.94 -4.04 20.96
CA LEU A 172 3.96 -3.65 22.38
C LEU A 172 3.52 -2.20 22.55
N GLY A 173 3.99 -1.32 21.67
CA GLY A 173 3.65 0.10 21.63
C GLY A 173 2.14 0.33 21.47
N THR A 174 1.57 -0.25 20.42
CA THR A 174 0.14 -0.18 20.11
C THR A 174 -0.72 -0.72 21.25
N VAL A 175 -0.37 -1.89 21.82
CA VAL A 175 -1.14 -2.48 22.92
C VAL A 175 -1.10 -1.60 24.18
N VAL A 176 0.05 -1.00 24.49
CA VAL A 176 0.16 -0.04 25.61
C VAL A 176 -0.74 1.17 25.38
N GLU A 177 -0.75 1.74 24.17
CA GLU A 177 -1.61 2.88 23.84
C GLU A 177 -3.09 2.51 23.92
N ASP A 178 -3.49 1.37 23.36
CA ASP A 178 -4.88 0.90 23.38
C ASP A 178 -5.38 0.65 24.80
N LEU A 179 -4.63 -0.08 25.62
CA LEU A 179 -5.00 -0.34 27.02
C LEU A 179 -5.05 0.95 27.85
N THR A 180 -4.24 1.96 27.50
CA THR A 180 -4.25 3.26 28.19
C THR A 180 -5.51 4.06 27.87
N ARG A 181 -6.08 3.91 26.67
CA ARG A 181 -7.37 4.53 26.31
C ARG A 181 -8.55 3.94 27.10
N GLU A 182 -8.40 2.75 27.66
CA GLU A 182 -9.43 2.09 28.49
C GLU A 182 -9.49 2.64 29.94
N ILE A 183 -8.51 3.44 30.35
CA ILE A 183 -8.39 4.01 31.72
C ILE A 183 -8.71 5.52 31.70
N SER A 184 -9.08 6.09 32.84
CA SER A 184 -9.39 7.53 32.96
C SER A 184 -8.18 8.42 32.57
N PRO A 185 -8.40 9.59 31.93
CA PRO A 185 -7.33 10.48 31.45
C PRO A 185 -6.30 10.84 32.53
N ASP A 186 -6.76 11.13 33.75
CA ASP A 186 -5.90 11.50 34.88
C ASP A 186 -4.95 10.39 35.34
N GLN A 187 -5.32 9.12 35.10
CA GLN A 187 -4.48 7.96 35.41
C GLN A 187 -3.57 7.64 34.22
N ALA A 188 -4.06 7.80 32.99
CA ALA A 188 -3.29 7.62 31.76
C ALA A 188 -2.06 8.55 31.70
N GLU A 189 -2.21 9.84 32.02
CA GLU A 189 -1.11 10.81 32.05
C GLU A 189 -0.03 10.48 33.09
N ARG A 190 -0.40 9.81 34.19
CA ARG A 190 0.56 9.38 35.22
C ARG A 190 1.29 8.09 34.86
N LEU A 191 0.69 7.26 34.01
CA LEU A 191 1.24 5.96 33.63
C LEU A 191 2.19 6.05 32.44
N ILE A 192 1.93 6.93 31.46
CA ILE A 192 2.81 7.09 30.30
C ILE A 192 3.44 8.48 30.25
N SER A 193 4.73 8.57 30.52
CA SER A 193 5.52 9.79 30.27
C SER A 193 5.51 10.13 28.79
N GLU A 194 5.44 11.43 28.45
CA GLU A 194 5.55 11.93 27.08
C GLU A 194 6.83 11.45 26.38
N GLU A 195 7.92 11.26 27.13
CA GLU A 195 9.16 10.71 26.58
C GLU A 195 8.98 9.27 26.08
N MET A 196 8.23 8.46 26.83
CA MET A 196 7.96 7.07 26.46
C MET A 196 7.12 6.99 25.18
N LYS A 197 6.12 7.87 25.03
CA LYS A 197 5.31 7.96 23.80
C LYS A 197 6.16 8.31 22.59
N ARG A 198 7.06 9.28 22.74
CA ARG A 198 7.98 9.68 21.65
C ARG A 198 8.88 8.53 21.23
N VAL A 199 9.44 7.78 22.18
CA VAL A 199 10.26 6.60 21.90
C VAL A 199 9.45 5.53 21.16
N MET A 200 8.22 5.24 21.63
CA MET A 200 7.33 4.27 20.99
C MET A 200 6.96 4.67 19.56
N GLN A 201 6.69 5.95 19.31
CA GLN A 201 6.41 6.47 17.97
C GLN A 201 7.63 6.39 17.06
N ALA A 202 8.82 6.71 17.58
CA ALA A 202 10.06 6.59 16.83
C ALA A 202 10.33 5.14 16.42
N ASP A 203 10.19 4.19 17.37
CA ASP A 203 10.39 2.76 17.09
C ASP A 203 9.33 2.19 16.13
N ALA A 204 8.07 2.63 16.26
CA ALA A 204 7.01 2.23 15.34
C ALA A 204 7.29 2.71 13.91
N ALA A 205 7.82 3.92 13.73
CA ALA A 205 8.24 4.43 12.42
C ALA A 205 9.36 3.59 11.79
N MET A 206 10.30 3.06 12.59
CA MET A 206 11.33 2.12 12.12
C MET A 206 10.76 0.75 11.72
N SER A 207 9.58 0.38 12.21
CA SER A 207 8.85 -0.81 11.73
C SER A 207 8.13 -0.57 10.40
N GLU A 208 7.88 0.68 10.00
CA GLU A 208 7.27 1.04 8.72
C GLU A 208 8.26 1.07 7.54
N ASP A 209 9.54 0.78 7.80
CA ASP A 209 10.61 0.51 6.80
C ASP A 209 10.36 -0.72 5.91
N VAL A 210 9.16 -1.28 5.95
CA VAL A 210 8.74 -2.45 5.17
C VAL A 210 7.50 -2.10 4.37
N VAL A 211 7.63 -1.21 3.39
CA VAL A 211 6.65 -1.18 2.29
C VAL A 211 6.80 -2.53 1.57
N PRO A 212 5.81 -3.45 1.64
CA PRO A 212 6.05 -4.88 1.39
C PRO A 212 6.44 -5.21 -0.06
N TYR A 213 6.21 -4.28 -0.98
CA TYR A 213 6.27 -4.53 -2.43
C TYR A 213 7.27 -3.65 -3.17
N ASN A 214 7.71 -2.53 -2.57
CA ASN A 214 8.63 -1.62 -3.23
C ASN A 214 10.08 -2.02 -2.94
N ILE A 215 10.83 -2.25 -4.01
CA ILE A 215 12.26 -2.57 -3.96
C ILE A 215 13.04 -1.33 -3.52
N ILE A 216 12.58 -0.12 -3.86
CA ILE A 216 13.09 1.21 -3.51
C ILE A 216 12.11 1.91 -2.56
N PRO A 217 12.32 1.82 -1.24
CA PRO A 217 11.39 2.40 -0.26
C PRO A 217 11.67 3.89 -0.10
N LEU A 218 11.06 4.71 -0.96
CA LEU A 218 11.25 6.17 -0.95
C LEU A 218 10.45 6.87 0.14
N ASP A 219 9.35 6.24 0.57
CA ASP A 219 8.42 6.78 1.57
C ASP A 219 8.79 6.38 3.02
N ALA A 220 9.77 5.50 3.19
CA ALA A 220 10.23 5.02 4.49
C ALA A 220 11.75 5.25 4.67
N PRO A 221 12.25 5.42 5.91
CA PRO A 221 13.68 5.52 6.25
C PRO A 221 14.60 4.35 5.85
N SER A 222 14.29 3.55 4.82
CA SER A 222 15.07 2.36 4.51
C SER A 222 16.39 2.74 3.80
N LEU A 223 17.45 2.80 4.59
CA LEU A 223 18.76 3.30 4.15
C LEU A 223 19.72 2.17 3.77
N THR A 224 19.27 0.92 3.89
CA THR A 224 20.03 -0.29 3.53
C THR A 224 19.87 -0.72 2.07
N ASN A 225 19.13 0.05 1.26
CA ASN A 225 18.89 -0.34 -0.13
C ASN A 225 20.03 0.10 -1.06
N VAL A 226 20.89 -0.85 -1.41
CA VAL A 226 22.02 -0.65 -2.35
C VAL A 226 21.55 -0.06 -3.68
N ILE A 227 20.32 -0.32 -4.11
CA ILE A 227 19.79 0.17 -5.39
C ILE A 227 19.69 1.70 -5.41
N THR A 228 19.37 2.34 -4.27
CA THR A 228 19.35 3.81 -4.16
C THR A 228 20.74 4.44 -4.27
N SER A 229 21.82 3.67 -4.12
CA SER A 229 23.19 4.18 -4.24
C SER A 229 23.64 4.36 -5.69
N PHE A 230 23.03 3.64 -6.64
CA PHE A 230 23.41 3.66 -8.04
C PHE A 230 23.23 5.06 -8.66
N PRO A 231 24.22 5.58 -9.41
CA PRO A 231 24.16 6.91 -10.01
C PRO A 231 22.91 7.15 -10.86
N GLU A 232 22.46 6.16 -11.62
CA GLU A 232 21.29 6.21 -12.49
C GLU A 232 20.00 6.33 -11.69
N VAL A 233 19.90 5.61 -10.56
CA VAL A 233 18.76 5.68 -9.66
C VAL A 233 18.71 7.02 -8.94
N LYS A 234 19.86 7.51 -8.44
CA LYS A 234 19.98 8.86 -7.85
C LYS A 234 19.57 9.95 -8.84
N ALA A 235 20.05 9.84 -10.07
CA ALA A 235 19.72 10.76 -11.15
C ALA A 235 18.21 10.76 -11.48
N ALA A 236 17.60 9.57 -11.55
CA ALA A 236 16.16 9.42 -11.78
C ALA A 236 15.34 10.01 -10.63
N VAL A 237 15.64 9.66 -9.37
CA VAL A 237 14.99 10.24 -8.18
C VAL A 237 15.12 11.76 -8.16
N SER A 238 16.32 12.29 -8.44
CA SER A 238 16.55 13.74 -8.45
C SER A 238 15.77 14.44 -9.57
N SER A 239 15.56 13.77 -10.71
CA SER A 239 14.83 14.34 -11.85
C SER A 239 13.32 14.49 -11.64
N LEU A 240 12.73 13.73 -10.71
CA LEU A 240 11.29 13.82 -10.39
C LEU A 240 10.96 14.89 -9.34
N LYS A 241 11.97 15.48 -8.68
CA LYS A 241 11.77 16.50 -7.66
C LYS A 241 10.98 17.69 -8.18
N TYR A 242 10.29 18.37 -7.25
CA TYR A 242 9.62 19.63 -7.53
C TYR A 242 10.56 20.66 -8.18
N TYR A 243 10.14 21.24 -9.30
CA TYR A 243 10.85 22.31 -9.99
C TYR A 243 10.04 23.61 -9.95
N ARG A 244 10.71 24.76 -10.20
CA ARG A 244 10.12 26.11 -10.03
C ARG A 244 8.87 26.38 -10.89
N GLY A 245 8.63 25.60 -11.92
CA GLY A 245 7.48 25.76 -12.82
C GLY A 245 6.24 24.95 -12.42
N LEU A 246 6.25 24.30 -11.24
CA LEU A 246 5.07 23.64 -10.70
C LEU A 246 4.35 24.54 -9.70
N PRO A 247 3.00 24.48 -9.64
CA PRO A 247 2.23 25.20 -8.63
C PRO A 247 2.55 24.68 -7.23
N LYS A 248 2.47 25.55 -6.22
CA LYS A 248 2.75 25.20 -4.83
C LYS A 248 1.66 24.27 -4.29
N LEU A 249 2.06 23.18 -3.63
CA LEU A 249 1.14 22.36 -2.83
C LEU A 249 0.61 23.14 -1.63
N PRO A 250 -0.63 22.87 -1.19
CA PRO A 250 -1.12 23.35 0.10
C PRO A 250 -0.21 22.91 1.26
N ASP A 251 -0.13 23.74 2.29
CA ASP A 251 0.77 23.50 3.44
C ASP A 251 0.30 22.32 4.31
N ASP A 252 -0.97 21.94 4.24
CA ASP A 252 -1.59 20.81 4.94
C ASP A 252 -1.50 19.47 4.15
N PHE A 253 -0.96 19.49 2.93
CA PHE A 253 -0.78 18.27 2.16
C PHE A 253 0.32 17.38 2.78
N PHE A 254 -0.04 16.14 3.12
CA PHE A 254 0.86 15.21 3.79
C PHE A 254 1.98 14.72 2.85
N ILE A 255 3.23 14.96 3.23
CA ILE A 255 4.43 14.41 2.60
C ILE A 255 5.20 13.59 3.64
N PRO A 256 5.61 12.34 3.33
CA PRO A 256 6.43 11.54 4.23
C PRO A 256 7.73 12.26 4.61
N ALA A 257 8.05 12.32 5.91
CA ALA A 257 9.25 13.01 6.42
C ALA A 257 10.57 12.46 5.86
N ALA A 258 10.56 11.22 5.36
CA ALA A 258 11.71 10.56 4.75
C ALA A 258 12.18 11.21 3.43
N ARG A 259 11.32 11.98 2.75
CA ARG A 259 11.64 12.58 1.45
C ARG A 259 11.07 13.99 1.26
N LYS A 260 11.56 14.66 0.22
CA LYS A 260 11.01 15.93 -0.27
C LYS A 260 9.84 15.67 -1.23
N PRO A 261 8.95 16.65 -1.44
CA PRO A 261 7.90 16.52 -2.42
C PRO A 261 8.44 16.40 -3.85
N ASP A 262 7.74 15.64 -4.69
CA ASP A 262 8.04 15.39 -6.09
C ASP A 262 6.81 15.61 -7.00
N MET A 263 7.00 15.48 -8.32
CA MET A 263 5.93 15.64 -9.32
C MET A 263 4.73 14.72 -9.09
N LEU A 264 4.93 13.55 -8.49
CA LEU A 264 3.84 12.60 -8.30
C LEU A 264 2.96 13.01 -7.12
N ASP A 265 3.53 13.68 -6.12
CA ASP A 265 2.74 14.30 -5.05
C ASP A 265 1.82 15.39 -5.60
N LEU A 266 2.28 16.17 -6.59
CA LEU A 266 1.42 17.12 -7.30
C LEU A 266 0.25 16.40 -7.96
N LEU A 267 0.55 15.37 -8.75
CA LEU A 267 -0.46 14.64 -9.50
C LEU A 267 -1.45 13.92 -8.56
N GLN A 268 -0.95 13.40 -7.44
CA GLN A 268 -1.79 12.82 -6.38
C GLN A 268 -2.75 13.86 -5.82
N TYR A 269 -2.27 15.04 -5.47
CA TYR A 269 -3.11 16.12 -4.94
C TYR A 269 -4.15 16.58 -5.98
N VAL A 270 -3.72 16.79 -7.23
CA VAL A 270 -4.57 17.32 -8.30
C VAL A 270 -5.66 16.34 -8.68
N PHE A 271 -5.33 15.07 -8.88
CA PHE A 271 -6.27 14.08 -9.43
C PHE A 271 -6.82 13.10 -8.39
N GLY A 272 -6.30 13.09 -7.17
CA GLY A 272 -6.76 12.19 -6.11
C GLY A 272 -6.40 10.73 -6.37
N PHE A 273 -5.22 10.46 -6.95
CA PHE A 273 -4.73 9.09 -7.11
C PHE A 273 -4.52 8.41 -5.75
N GLN A 274 -4.75 7.10 -5.70
CA GLN A 274 -4.56 6.29 -4.50
C GLN A 274 -3.09 6.29 -4.06
N LYS A 275 -2.85 6.40 -2.74
CA LYS A 275 -1.50 6.49 -2.17
C LYS A 275 -0.60 5.34 -2.63
N ASP A 276 -1.10 4.11 -2.58
CA ASP A 276 -0.31 2.92 -2.94
C ASP A 276 -0.02 2.87 -4.44
N ASN A 277 -0.95 3.33 -5.29
CA ASN A 277 -0.69 3.47 -6.73
C ASN A 277 0.45 4.48 -6.96
N VAL A 278 0.39 5.63 -6.29
CA VAL A 278 1.43 6.68 -6.39
C VAL A 278 2.80 6.14 -5.97
N SER A 279 2.89 5.46 -4.83
CA SER A 279 4.15 4.87 -4.35
C SER A 279 4.69 3.79 -5.31
N ASN A 280 3.83 2.91 -5.83
CA ASN A 280 4.21 1.88 -6.79
C ASN A 280 4.70 2.46 -8.12
N GLN A 281 3.97 3.42 -8.69
CA GLN A 281 4.35 4.03 -9.97
C GLN A 281 5.59 4.91 -9.84
N ARG A 282 5.81 5.57 -8.70
CA ARG A 282 7.03 6.32 -8.41
C ARG A 282 8.27 5.46 -8.61
N GLU A 283 8.30 4.31 -7.95
CA GLU A 283 9.39 3.36 -8.10
C GLU A 283 9.50 2.85 -9.54
N HIS A 284 8.37 2.45 -10.13
CA HIS A 284 8.36 1.91 -11.50
C HIS A 284 9.01 2.89 -12.50
N ILE A 285 8.63 4.17 -12.43
CA ILE A 285 9.18 5.23 -13.28
C ILE A 285 10.67 5.42 -13.01
N ILE A 286 11.10 5.43 -11.76
CA ILE A 286 12.52 5.55 -11.40
C ILE A 286 13.34 4.42 -12.01
N LEU A 287 12.86 3.17 -11.92
CA LEU A 287 13.52 2.01 -12.49
C LEU A 287 13.56 2.06 -14.02
N LEU A 288 12.49 2.52 -14.67
CA LEU A 288 12.46 2.70 -16.12
C LEU A 288 13.46 3.75 -16.59
N LEU A 289 13.53 4.90 -15.92
CA LEU A 289 14.46 5.98 -16.23
C LEU A 289 15.91 5.54 -15.99
N ALA A 290 16.18 4.88 -14.87
CA ALA A 290 17.51 4.36 -14.56
C ALA A 290 17.97 3.29 -15.57
N ASN A 291 17.08 2.41 -16.01
CA ASN A 291 17.37 1.42 -17.06
C ASN A 291 17.57 2.07 -18.43
N ALA A 292 16.80 3.10 -18.77
CA ALA A 292 17.03 3.85 -20.01
C ALA A 292 18.40 4.56 -19.98
N GLN A 293 18.76 5.14 -18.83
CA GLN A 293 20.06 5.78 -18.63
C GLN A 293 21.23 4.82 -18.74
N SER A 294 21.15 3.64 -18.13
CA SER A 294 22.26 2.68 -18.13
C SER A 294 22.64 2.23 -19.55
N ARG A 295 21.70 2.31 -20.50
CA ARG A 295 21.92 2.00 -21.92
C ARG A 295 22.64 3.11 -22.68
N LEU A 296 22.65 4.34 -22.16
CA LEU A 296 23.34 5.49 -22.76
C LEU A 296 24.76 5.67 -22.21
N GLY A 297 25.09 5.01 -21.10
CA GLY A 297 26.41 5.02 -20.48
C GLY A 297 26.36 5.38 -19.00
N SER A 298 27.50 5.19 -18.33
CA SER A 298 27.64 5.44 -16.89
C SER A 298 27.65 6.94 -16.57
N ILE A 299 26.87 7.34 -15.58
CA ILE A 299 26.91 8.70 -15.04
C ILE A 299 28.04 8.79 -13.99
N SER A 300 28.93 9.76 -14.15
CA SER A 300 30.02 10.04 -13.21
C SER A 300 29.80 11.37 -12.48
N GLY A 301 30.21 11.45 -11.22
CA GLY A 301 30.21 12.68 -10.42
C GLY A 301 29.36 12.63 -9.15
N ASN A 302 29.52 13.62 -8.28
CA ASN A 302 28.85 13.68 -6.97
C ASN A 302 27.35 14.03 -7.07
N ASP A 303 26.91 14.63 -8.18
CA ASP A 303 25.49 14.95 -8.45
C ASP A 303 25.10 14.39 -9.83
N PRO A 304 24.76 13.08 -9.91
CA PRO A 304 24.46 12.43 -11.18
C PRO A 304 23.16 13.00 -11.77
N LYS A 305 23.21 13.40 -13.05
CA LYS A 305 22.06 13.95 -13.77
C LYS A 305 21.63 13.01 -14.88
N LEU A 306 20.32 12.81 -14.97
CA LEU A 306 19.72 11.96 -15.99
C LEU A 306 19.87 12.62 -17.36
N ASP A 307 20.32 11.86 -18.35
CA ASP A 307 20.45 12.28 -19.74
C ASP A 307 19.08 12.58 -20.34
N GLU A 308 18.94 13.66 -21.12
CA GLU A 308 17.67 14.01 -21.77
C GLU A 308 17.22 12.96 -22.79
N GLY A 309 18.17 12.28 -23.43
CA GLY A 309 17.93 11.13 -24.29
C GLY A 309 17.28 9.97 -23.56
N ALA A 310 17.68 9.68 -22.31
CA ALA A 310 17.05 8.63 -21.50
C ALA A 310 15.58 8.96 -21.23
N VAL A 311 15.29 10.20 -20.84
CA VAL A 311 13.92 10.69 -20.65
C VAL A 311 13.13 10.61 -21.96
N HIS A 312 13.74 11.02 -23.08
CA HIS A 312 13.08 10.97 -24.38
C HIS A 312 12.74 9.54 -24.82
N ILE A 313 13.63 8.57 -24.59
CA ILE A 313 13.38 7.16 -24.89
C ILE A 313 12.17 6.63 -24.10
N VAL A 314 12.11 6.91 -22.80
CA VAL A 314 10.98 6.47 -21.97
C VAL A 314 9.70 7.18 -22.39
N PHE A 315 9.75 8.49 -22.60
CA PHE A 315 8.61 9.31 -23.05
C PHE A 315 8.00 8.76 -24.35
N SER A 316 8.83 8.59 -25.39
CA SER A 316 8.38 8.16 -26.71
C SER A 316 7.80 6.75 -26.69
N LYS A 317 8.34 5.83 -25.87
CA LYS A 317 7.79 4.48 -25.72
C LYS A 317 6.48 4.46 -24.93
N CYS A 318 6.44 5.21 -23.84
CA CYS A 318 5.29 5.28 -22.93
C CYS A 318 4.05 5.85 -23.64
N LEU A 319 4.23 6.89 -24.46
CA LEU A 319 3.15 7.62 -25.12
C LEU A 319 3.01 7.28 -26.61
N ASP A 320 3.63 6.20 -27.10
CA ASP A 320 3.58 5.80 -28.51
C ASP A 320 2.14 5.61 -29.01
N ASN A 321 1.31 4.90 -28.22
CA ASN A 321 -0.10 4.70 -28.55
C ASN A 321 -0.86 6.03 -28.62
N TYR A 322 -0.60 6.94 -27.67
CA TYR A 322 -1.24 8.26 -27.68
C TYR A 322 -0.81 9.11 -28.88
N ILE A 323 0.46 9.08 -29.25
CA ILE A 323 0.99 9.78 -30.44
C ILE A 323 0.31 9.24 -31.70
N LYS A 324 0.21 7.92 -31.84
CA LYS A 324 -0.47 7.26 -32.96
C LYS A 324 -1.96 7.59 -32.99
N TRP A 325 -2.63 7.55 -31.84
CA TRP A 325 -4.05 7.89 -31.71
C TRP A 325 -4.33 9.34 -32.10
N CYS A 326 -3.50 10.29 -31.67
CA CYS A 326 -3.58 11.67 -32.12
C CYS A 326 -3.38 11.80 -33.64
N GLY A 327 -2.40 11.09 -34.21
CA GLY A 327 -2.17 11.07 -35.66
C GLY A 327 -3.35 10.48 -36.44
N TYR A 328 -4.00 9.45 -35.91
CA TYR A 328 -5.17 8.80 -36.49
C TYR A 328 -6.41 9.71 -36.47
N LEU A 329 -6.64 10.45 -35.37
CA LEU A 329 -7.78 11.35 -35.18
C LEU A 329 -7.53 12.82 -35.63
N PRO A 330 -6.57 13.06 -36.52
CA PRO A 330 -5.88 14.35 -36.74
C PRO A 330 -5.86 15.35 -35.56
N LEU A 331 -5.62 14.87 -34.35
CA LEU A 331 -5.51 15.71 -33.15
C LEU A 331 -4.09 16.22 -32.97
N ARG A 332 -3.96 17.39 -32.33
CA ARG A 332 -2.67 17.88 -31.86
C ARG A 332 -2.34 17.23 -30.51
N PRO A 333 -1.15 16.63 -30.33
CA PRO A 333 -0.68 16.21 -29.01
C PRO A 333 -0.69 17.38 -28.02
N VAL A 334 -0.88 17.12 -26.73
CA VAL A 334 -1.00 18.17 -25.70
C VAL A 334 0.24 19.09 -25.67
N TRP A 335 1.42 18.55 -26.00
CA TRP A 335 2.70 19.26 -26.03
C TRP A 335 3.03 19.99 -27.35
N ASN A 336 2.12 20.09 -28.32
CA ASN A 336 2.44 20.60 -29.66
C ASN A 336 2.67 22.14 -29.73
N ASN A 337 2.45 22.90 -28.65
CA ASN A 337 2.67 24.36 -28.58
C ASN A 337 4.00 24.75 -27.92
N LEU A 338 4.96 23.81 -27.83
CA LEU A 338 6.02 23.91 -26.85
C LEU A 338 7.40 24.05 -27.50
N GLU A 339 7.75 25.29 -27.86
CA GLU A 339 9.16 25.67 -28.08
C GLU A 339 10.00 25.65 -26.79
N SER A 340 9.55 24.99 -25.71
CA SER A 340 10.30 24.83 -24.44
C SER A 340 9.83 23.61 -23.65
N GLY A 341 9.68 22.47 -24.33
CA GLY A 341 9.30 21.21 -23.70
C GLY A 341 10.46 20.54 -23.00
N GLY A 342 10.96 21.21 -21.96
CA GLY A 342 12.05 20.73 -21.13
C GLY A 342 11.81 19.31 -20.64
N LYS A 343 12.90 18.64 -20.30
CA LYS A 343 12.94 17.31 -19.69
C LYS A 343 11.86 17.11 -18.61
N GLU A 344 11.60 18.15 -17.82
CA GLU A 344 10.63 18.17 -16.72
C GLU A 344 9.18 17.92 -17.20
N LYS A 345 8.74 18.55 -18.30
CA LYS A 345 7.39 18.33 -18.83
C LYS A 345 7.20 16.92 -19.37
N LYS A 346 8.23 16.37 -20.03
CA LYS A 346 8.21 14.96 -20.48
C LYS A 346 8.06 14.03 -19.28
N LEU A 347 8.83 14.27 -18.21
CA LEU A 347 8.72 13.50 -16.97
C LEU A 347 7.33 13.61 -16.35
N LEU A 348 6.74 14.81 -16.31
CA LEU A 348 5.40 15.03 -15.77
C LEU A 348 4.33 14.23 -16.52
N TYR A 349 4.39 14.19 -17.86
CA TYR A 349 3.46 13.39 -18.67
C TYR A 349 3.70 11.88 -18.53
N ILE A 350 4.95 11.43 -18.41
CA ILE A 350 5.27 10.03 -18.07
C ILE A 350 4.60 9.67 -16.73
N CYS A 351 4.76 10.52 -15.72
CA CYS A 351 4.18 10.29 -14.40
C CYS A 351 2.66 10.22 -14.45
N LEU A 352 2.01 11.18 -15.13
CA LEU A 352 0.57 11.19 -15.30
C LEU A 352 0.07 9.93 -16.00
N TYR A 353 0.72 9.52 -17.09
CA TYR A 353 0.32 8.32 -17.82
C TYR A 353 0.40 7.06 -16.96
N PHE A 354 1.50 6.86 -16.23
CA PHE A 354 1.65 5.68 -15.38
C PHE A 354 0.70 5.68 -14.17
N LEU A 355 0.35 6.84 -13.62
CA LEU A 355 -0.68 6.93 -12.57
C LEU A 355 -2.07 6.56 -13.10
N ILE A 356 -2.44 7.09 -14.28
CA ILE A 356 -3.68 6.70 -14.99
C ILE A 356 -3.68 5.20 -15.25
N TRP A 357 -2.59 4.69 -15.83
CA TRP A 357 -2.45 3.26 -16.10
C TRP A 357 -2.57 2.46 -14.81
N GLY A 358 -1.91 2.88 -13.73
CA GLY A 358 -1.90 2.20 -12.43
C GLY A 358 -3.27 2.01 -11.77
N GLU A 359 -4.24 2.89 -12.03
CA GLU A 359 -5.61 2.79 -11.51
C GLU A 359 -6.65 2.32 -12.55
N ALA A 360 -6.30 2.24 -13.83
CA ALA A 360 -7.24 1.87 -14.90
C ALA A 360 -7.81 0.44 -14.80
N SER A 361 -7.23 -0.46 -13.98
CA SER A 361 -7.73 -1.84 -13.81
C SER A 361 -7.95 -2.55 -15.18
N ASN A 362 -9.12 -3.14 -15.42
CA ASN A 362 -9.48 -3.79 -16.68
C ASN A 362 -9.61 -2.81 -17.87
N ILE A 363 -9.77 -1.50 -17.64
CA ILE A 363 -9.85 -0.48 -18.71
C ILE A 363 -8.52 -0.38 -19.47
N ARG A 364 -7.41 -0.92 -18.94
CA ARG A 364 -6.13 -1.01 -19.65
C ARG A 364 -6.20 -1.77 -20.96
N PHE A 365 -7.20 -2.63 -21.14
CA PHE A 365 -7.45 -3.35 -22.39
C PHE A 365 -8.18 -2.50 -23.44
N LEU A 366 -8.46 -1.22 -23.15
CA LEU A 366 -9.02 -0.24 -24.06
C LEU A 366 -7.98 0.87 -24.34
N PRO A 367 -6.96 0.61 -25.18
CA PRO A 367 -5.85 1.53 -25.39
C PRO A 367 -6.27 2.91 -25.91
N GLU A 368 -7.28 3.00 -26.79
CA GLU A 368 -7.75 4.29 -27.30
C GLU A 368 -8.62 5.04 -26.27
N CYS A 369 -9.37 4.32 -25.43
CA CYS A 369 -10.01 4.90 -24.25
C CYS A 369 -8.98 5.51 -23.29
N LEU A 370 -7.87 4.81 -23.04
CA LEU A 370 -6.77 5.35 -22.23
C LEU A 370 -6.15 6.60 -22.87
N CYS A 371 -5.99 6.61 -24.20
CA CYS A 371 -5.50 7.79 -24.92
C CYS A 371 -6.43 9.00 -24.74
N TYR A 372 -7.75 8.79 -24.76
CA TYR A 372 -8.74 9.82 -24.49
C TYR A 372 -8.64 10.37 -23.06
N ILE A 373 -8.58 9.49 -22.05
CA ILE A 373 -8.43 9.89 -20.65
C ILE A 373 -7.14 10.71 -20.46
N PHE A 374 -6.02 10.20 -20.97
CA PHE A 374 -4.75 10.91 -20.91
C PHE A 374 -4.80 12.27 -21.63
N HIS A 375 -5.42 12.34 -22.82
CA HIS A 375 -5.54 13.59 -23.58
C HIS A 375 -6.21 14.68 -22.75
N HIS A 376 -7.34 14.36 -22.12
CA HIS A 376 -8.10 15.32 -21.34
C HIS A 376 -7.43 15.68 -20.01
N MET A 377 -6.91 14.68 -19.28
CA MET A 377 -6.19 14.94 -18.03
C MET A 377 -4.93 15.76 -18.25
N ALA A 378 -4.15 15.48 -19.30
CA ALA A 378 -2.96 16.25 -19.61
C ALA A 378 -3.29 17.70 -19.99
N ARG A 379 -4.42 17.95 -20.68
CA ARG A 379 -4.91 19.30 -20.97
C ARG A 379 -5.38 20.03 -19.72
N GLU A 380 -6.14 19.36 -18.86
CA GLU A 380 -6.58 19.92 -17.58
C GLU A 380 -5.38 20.25 -16.67
N LEU A 381 -4.38 19.37 -16.63
CA LEU A 381 -3.12 19.62 -15.94
C LEU A 381 -2.41 20.87 -16.49
N GLU A 382 -2.33 21.05 -17.81
CA GLU A 382 -1.72 22.25 -18.40
C GLU A 382 -2.44 23.55 -17.99
N GLU A 383 -3.74 23.52 -17.73
CA GLU A 383 -4.46 24.68 -17.18
C GLU A 383 -4.10 24.91 -15.71
N ILE A 384 -4.06 23.85 -14.90
CA ILE A 384 -3.70 23.92 -13.47
C ILE A 384 -2.26 24.39 -13.28
N LEU A 385 -1.33 23.97 -14.14
CA LEU A 385 0.07 24.39 -14.12
C LEU A 385 0.26 25.89 -14.41
N ARG A 386 -0.74 26.59 -14.95
CA ARG A 386 -0.69 28.07 -15.11
C ARG A 386 -1.00 28.81 -13.80
N GLY A 387 -1.59 28.13 -12.82
CA GLY A 387 -1.83 28.66 -11.49
C GLY A 387 -0.56 28.70 -10.64
N GLN A 388 -0.58 29.53 -9.59
CA GLN A 388 0.51 29.58 -8.60
C GLN A 388 0.34 28.53 -7.50
N ILE A 389 -0.90 28.16 -7.20
CA ILE A 389 -1.29 27.21 -6.15
C ILE A 389 -1.96 26.03 -6.83
N ALA A 390 -1.63 24.82 -6.38
CA ALA A 390 -2.22 23.61 -6.93
C ALA A 390 -3.70 23.54 -6.53
N GLU A 391 -4.55 23.22 -7.49
CA GLU A 391 -5.98 23.03 -7.27
C GLU A 391 -6.40 21.62 -7.74
N PRO A 392 -7.36 20.98 -7.07
CA PRO A 392 -7.94 19.74 -7.56
C PRO A 392 -8.55 19.89 -8.95
N ALA A 393 -8.35 18.87 -9.77
CA ALA A 393 -8.96 18.75 -11.08
C ALA A 393 -10.49 18.67 -10.98
N ASN A 394 -11.19 19.44 -11.79
CA ASN A 394 -12.66 19.44 -11.84
C ASN A 394 -13.20 18.08 -12.29
N SER A 395 -12.44 17.35 -13.12
CA SER A 395 -12.78 15.99 -13.54
C SER A 395 -12.77 14.95 -12.43
N CYS A 396 -12.06 15.21 -11.32
CA CYS A 396 -11.88 14.26 -10.23
C CYS A 396 -12.53 14.73 -8.92
N LYS A 397 -13.15 15.92 -8.92
CA LYS A 397 -13.75 16.53 -7.72
C LYS A 397 -15.18 16.05 -7.51
N SER A 398 -15.49 15.67 -6.27
CA SER A 398 -16.82 15.28 -5.80
C SER A 398 -17.11 15.89 -4.42
N GLU A 399 -18.34 15.70 -3.92
CA GLU A 399 -18.72 16.14 -2.56
C GLU A 399 -17.90 15.41 -1.47
N SER A 400 -17.48 14.18 -1.72
CA SER A 400 -16.68 13.35 -0.81
C SER A 400 -15.17 13.58 -0.90
N GLY A 401 -14.72 14.46 -1.81
CA GLY A 401 -13.30 14.73 -2.03
C GLY A 401 -12.86 14.53 -3.49
N VAL A 402 -11.56 14.36 -3.68
CA VAL A 402 -10.93 14.23 -5.01
C VAL A 402 -10.53 12.78 -5.22
N SER A 403 -11.02 12.15 -6.30
CA SER A 403 -10.76 10.73 -6.58
C SER A 403 -10.81 10.44 -8.08
N PHE A 404 -9.66 10.13 -8.67
CA PHE A 404 -9.56 9.69 -10.07
C PHE A 404 -10.31 8.38 -10.29
N LEU A 405 -10.12 7.41 -9.39
CA LEU A 405 -10.78 6.11 -9.46
C LEU A 405 -12.30 6.27 -9.52
N ASP A 406 -12.89 7.02 -8.59
CA ASP A 406 -14.35 7.12 -8.48
C ASP A 406 -14.99 7.97 -9.58
N GLN A 407 -14.33 9.05 -10.00
CA GLN A 407 -14.92 9.99 -10.96
C GLN A 407 -14.61 9.62 -12.42
N VAL A 408 -13.46 9.00 -12.70
CA VAL A 408 -13.02 8.71 -14.07
C VAL A 408 -13.14 7.23 -14.42
N ILE A 409 -12.62 6.32 -13.58
CA ILE A 409 -12.52 4.90 -13.92
C ILE A 409 -13.80 4.14 -13.56
N SER A 410 -14.36 4.32 -12.37
CA SER A 410 -15.54 3.60 -11.89
C SER A 410 -16.75 3.73 -12.82
N PRO A 411 -17.10 4.90 -13.38
CA PRO A 411 -18.24 5.01 -14.29
C PRO A 411 -18.06 4.22 -15.60
N LEU A 412 -16.82 4.13 -16.11
CA LEU A 412 -16.49 3.30 -17.27
C LEU A 412 -16.56 1.82 -16.91
N TYR A 413 -15.91 1.43 -15.82
CA TYR A 413 -15.87 0.06 -15.34
C TYR A 413 -17.27 -0.50 -15.10
N ASP A 414 -18.15 0.30 -14.48
CA ASP A 414 -19.53 -0.06 -14.18
C ASP A 414 -20.34 -0.47 -15.41
N VAL A 415 -20.14 0.21 -16.53
CA VAL A 415 -20.86 -0.04 -17.78
C VAL A 415 -20.29 -1.28 -18.46
N ILE A 416 -18.97 -1.41 -18.50
CA ILE A 416 -18.28 -2.59 -19.05
C ILE A 416 -18.60 -3.84 -18.24
N ALA A 417 -18.62 -3.75 -16.91
CA ALA A 417 -18.99 -4.85 -16.03
C ALA A 417 -20.47 -5.26 -16.22
N ALA A 418 -21.37 -4.28 -16.39
CA ALA A 418 -22.78 -4.56 -16.69
C ALA A 418 -22.97 -5.25 -18.05
N GLU A 419 -22.22 -4.87 -19.08
CA GLU A 419 -22.20 -5.58 -20.37
C GLU A 419 -21.61 -6.98 -20.25
N ALA A 420 -20.47 -7.13 -19.58
CA ALA A 420 -19.82 -8.43 -19.38
C ALA A 420 -20.72 -9.43 -18.63
N ALA A 421 -21.55 -8.96 -17.70
CA ALA A 421 -22.53 -9.80 -17.00
C ALA A 421 -23.59 -10.40 -17.94
N ASN A 422 -23.82 -9.83 -19.13
CA ASN A 422 -24.76 -10.34 -20.14
C ASN A 422 -24.12 -11.33 -21.13
N ASN A 423 -22.83 -11.63 -21.01
CA ASN A 423 -22.11 -12.55 -21.89
C ASN A 423 -22.51 -14.04 -21.72
N ASP A 424 -23.32 -14.37 -20.70
CA ASP A 424 -23.79 -15.74 -20.40
C ASP A 424 -22.66 -16.80 -20.45
N ASN A 425 -21.58 -16.57 -19.70
CA ASN A 425 -20.37 -17.40 -19.70
C ASN A 425 -19.73 -17.63 -21.09
N GLY A 426 -19.86 -16.66 -22.01
CA GLY A 426 -19.30 -16.76 -23.36
C GLY A 426 -20.23 -17.45 -24.37
N GLN A 427 -21.47 -17.76 -23.98
CA GLN A 427 -22.45 -18.43 -24.84
C GLN A 427 -23.40 -17.45 -25.54
N ALA A 428 -23.41 -16.17 -25.13
CA ALA A 428 -24.19 -15.15 -25.79
C ALA A 428 -23.60 -14.82 -27.18
N ALA A 429 -24.47 -14.61 -28.18
CA ALA A 429 -24.03 -14.15 -29.49
C ALA A 429 -23.28 -12.81 -29.38
N HIS A 430 -22.19 -12.64 -30.14
CA HIS A 430 -21.37 -11.41 -30.12
C HIS A 430 -22.16 -10.14 -30.46
N SER A 431 -23.28 -10.23 -31.18
CA SER A 431 -24.16 -9.09 -31.47
C SER A 431 -25.12 -8.72 -30.32
N ALA A 432 -25.14 -9.49 -29.24
CA ALA A 432 -26.10 -9.34 -28.15
C ALA A 432 -25.59 -8.49 -26.98
N TRP A 433 -24.29 -8.16 -26.94
CA TRP A 433 -23.64 -7.40 -25.88
C TRP A 433 -22.38 -6.71 -26.43
N ARG A 434 -21.89 -5.66 -25.75
CA ARG A 434 -20.66 -4.96 -26.14
C ARG A 434 -19.45 -5.54 -25.40
N ASN A 435 -18.45 -6.00 -26.13
CA ASN A 435 -17.17 -6.45 -25.60
C ASN A 435 -16.12 -5.33 -25.60
N TYR A 436 -14.90 -5.60 -25.12
CA TYR A 436 -13.85 -4.59 -25.04
C TYR A 436 -13.54 -3.93 -26.39
N ASP A 437 -13.53 -4.68 -27.50
CA ASP A 437 -13.26 -4.11 -28.83
C ASP A 437 -14.36 -3.13 -29.23
N ASP A 438 -15.63 -3.43 -28.96
CA ASP A 438 -16.76 -2.52 -29.26
C ASP A 438 -16.66 -1.22 -28.45
N PHE A 439 -16.27 -1.30 -27.18
CA PHE A 439 -16.05 -0.11 -26.35
C PHE A 439 -14.86 0.70 -26.84
N ASN A 440 -13.78 0.03 -27.23
CA ASN A 440 -12.55 0.66 -27.68
C ASN A 440 -12.75 1.35 -29.04
N GLU A 441 -13.51 0.72 -29.95
CA GLU A 441 -13.84 1.24 -31.29
C GLU A 441 -14.44 2.65 -31.23
N TYR A 442 -15.25 2.93 -30.19
CA TYR A 442 -15.85 4.26 -30.01
C TYR A 442 -14.80 5.38 -29.92
N PHE A 443 -13.60 5.08 -29.39
CA PHE A 443 -12.50 6.04 -29.26
C PHE A 443 -11.65 6.17 -30.52
N TRP A 444 -11.93 5.40 -31.57
CA TRP A 444 -11.37 5.61 -32.91
C TRP A 444 -12.14 6.67 -33.71
N SER A 445 -13.12 7.35 -33.12
CA SER A 445 -13.89 8.40 -33.77
C SER A 445 -13.84 9.71 -33.00
N LEU A 446 -13.87 10.85 -33.71
CA LEU A 446 -14.03 12.17 -33.10
C LEU A 446 -15.35 12.30 -32.30
N GLN A 447 -16.29 11.38 -32.49
CA GLN A 447 -17.50 11.30 -31.67
C GLN A 447 -17.20 11.04 -30.19
N CYS A 448 -16.06 10.44 -29.84
CA CYS A 448 -15.68 10.22 -28.44
C CYS A 448 -15.61 11.52 -27.61
N PHE A 449 -15.35 12.67 -28.25
CA PHE A 449 -15.36 13.96 -27.59
C PHE A 449 -16.76 14.41 -27.14
N GLN A 450 -17.84 13.77 -27.61
CA GLN A 450 -19.19 13.99 -27.10
C GLN A 450 -19.38 13.48 -25.67
N LEU A 451 -18.52 12.56 -25.20
CA LEU A 451 -18.52 12.10 -23.81
C LEU A 451 -18.14 13.21 -22.83
N GLY A 452 -17.43 14.24 -23.29
CA GLY A 452 -17.03 15.39 -22.48
C GLY A 452 -16.00 15.07 -21.39
N TRP A 453 -15.54 16.13 -20.74
CA TRP A 453 -14.63 16.07 -19.60
C TRP A 453 -15.02 17.15 -18.59
N PRO A 454 -15.58 16.81 -17.41
CA PRO A 454 -15.85 15.46 -16.88
C PRO A 454 -16.86 14.66 -17.71
N TRP A 455 -16.98 13.36 -17.44
CA TRP A 455 -17.88 12.46 -18.16
C TRP A 455 -19.34 12.94 -18.15
N ARG A 456 -19.97 12.93 -19.33
CA ARG A 456 -21.42 13.08 -19.50
C ARG A 456 -22.08 11.71 -19.32
N LEU A 457 -22.35 11.33 -18.08
CA LEU A 457 -22.94 10.03 -17.72
C LEU A 457 -24.33 9.76 -18.32
N GLY A 458 -25.02 10.80 -18.81
CA GLY A 458 -26.26 10.67 -19.59
C GLY A 458 -26.06 10.29 -21.06
N SER A 459 -24.82 10.18 -21.54
CA SER A 459 -24.51 9.76 -22.92
C SER A 459 -24.95 8.30 -23.15
N PRO A 460 -25.43 7.95 -24.36
CA PRO A 460 -25.73 6.57 -24.73
C PRO A 460 -24.61 5.57 -24.44
N PHE A 461 -23.35 6.03 -24.49
CA PHE A 461 -22.19 5.21 -24.19
C PHE A 461 -22.23 4.60 -22.77
N PHE A 462 -22.69 5.39 -21.78
CA PHE A 462 -22.73 5.01 -20.37
C PHE A 462 -24.05 4.33 -19.94
N LEU A 463 -24.98 4.09 -20.87
CA LEU A 463 -26.20 3.38 -20.55
C LEU A 463 -25.89 1.91 -20.26
N LYS A 464 -26.31 1.45 -19.07
CA LYS A 464 -26.19 0.04 -18.68
C LYS A 464 -27.22 -0.78 -19.47
N PRO A 465 -26.84 -1.96 -19.97
CA PRO A 465 -27.77 -2.83 -20.70
C PRO A 465 -28.88 -3.36 -19.78
N VAL A 466 -30.06 -3.59 -20.35
CA VAL A 466 -31.16 -4.26 -19.62
C VAL A 466 -30.77 -5.72 -19.37
N ARG A 467 -30.75 -6.14 -18.10
CA ARG A 467 -30.45 -7.54 -17.74
C ARG A 467 -31.45 -8.48 -18.43
N ARG A 468 -30.96 -9.39 -19.26
CA ARG A 468 -31.78 -10.47 -19.81
C ARG A 468 -31.95 -11.53 -18.71
N ALA A 469 -33.17 -11.69 -18.19
CA ALA A 469 -33.45 -12.75 -17.22
C ALA A 469 -33.16 -14.11 -17.86
N LYS A 470 -32.43 -14.98 -17.16
CA LYS A 470 -32.29 -16.38 -17.54
C LYS A 470 -33.69 -16.97 -17.56
N VAL A 471 -34.21 -17.26 -18.76
CA VAL A 471 -35.40 -18.10 -18.89
C VAL A 471 -34.99 -19.46 -18.35
N CYS A 472 -35.39 -19.80 -17.13
CA CYS A 472 -35.33 -21.17 -16.64
C CYS A 472 -36.32 -21.98 -17.48
N THR A 473 -35.86 -22.50 -18.61
CA THR A 473 -36.54 -23.64 -19.23
C THR A 473 -36.25 -24.83 -18.34
N CYS A 474 -37.18 -25.15 -17.45
CA CYS A 474 -37.25 -26.48 -16.85
C CYS A 474 -37.36 -27.49 -17.98
N TRP A 475 -36.36 -28.35 -18.11
CA TRP A 475 -36.44 -29.63 -18.83
C TRP A 475 -36.38 -30.75 -17.81
#